data_AF-A0A8T5GR70-F1
#
_entry.id   AF-A0A8T5GR70-F1
#
_cell.length_a   1.000
_cell.length_b   1.000
_cell.length_c   1.000
_cell.angle_alpha   90.00
_cell.angle_beta   90.00
_cell.angle_gamma   90.00
#
_symmetry.space_group_name_H-M   'P 1'
#
loop_
_entity.id
_entity.type
_entity.pdbx_description
1 polymer ?
#
loop_
_entity_poly.entity_id
_entity_poly.type
_entity_poly.pdbx_seq_one_letter_code
_entity_poly.pdbx_strand_id
1 'polypeptide(L)'
;MTKRWGGYTKPLIVDKMTGAILDGHHRYSIAGELKLARIPVIAVDYLNDDTIEVDVWPAAKIDSLTKEEVIAMSLSGDVFPPKTSRHRIADHLPPIHVPLEVLARKAPISPHGEAE
;
A
#
# COMPACT_ATOMS: atom_id res chain seq x y z
N MET A 1 5.14 13.20 -11.15
CA MET A 1 6.46 12.53 -11.18
C MET A 1 6.44 11.21 -11.93
N THR A 2 5.55 10.26 -11.60
CA THR A 2 5.50 8.91 -12.24
C THR A 2 5.48 8.94 -13.78
N LYS A 3 4.63 9.78 -14.40
CA LYS A 3 4.60 9.95 -15.87
C LYS A 3 5.91 10.48 -16.46
N ARG A 4 6.60 11.38 -15.76
CA ARG A 4 7.87 11.97 -16.19
C ARG A 4 9.03 10.96 -16.15
N TRP A 5 9.02 10.05 -15.19
CA TRP A 5 10.06 9.01 -15.03
C TRP A 5 9.74 7.69 -15.76
N GLY A 6 8.58 7.61 -16.41
CA GLY A 6 8.14 6.40 -17.12
C GLY A 6 7.90 5.18 -16.23
N GLY A 7 7.81 5.36 -14.91
CA GLY A 7 7.74 4.24 -13.96
C GLY A 7 7.57 4.66 -12.50
N TYR A 8 7.33 3.67 -11.63
CA TYR A 8 7.32 3.85 -10.19
C TYR A 8 8.75 3.75 -9.67
N THR A 9 9.18 4.75 -8.91
CA THR A 9 10.53 4.80 -8.32
C THR A 9 10.58 4.50 -6.83
N LYS A 10 9.41 4.35 -6.20
CA LYS A 10 9.25 3.98 -4.80
C LYS A 10 8.07 3.00 -4.63
N PRO A 11 8.26 1.86 -3.95
CA PRO A 11 7.18 0.90 -3.72
C PRO A 11 6.18 1.44 -2.69
N LEU A 12 4.92 0.98 -2.77
CA LEU A 12 3.98 1.15 -1.65
C LEU A 12 4.35 0.17 -0.53
N ILE A 13 3.87 0.42 0.67
CA ILE A 13 3.93 -0.57 1.75
C ILE A 13 2.51 -1.04 2.01
N VAL A 14 2.32 -2.36 2.02
CA VAL A 14 1.02 -3.00 2.22
C VAL A 14 1.13 -4.12 3.24
N ASP A 15 0.06 -4.35 3.98
CA ASP A 15 -0.08 -5.60 4.73
C ASP A 15 -0.21 -6.77 3.74
N LYS A 16 0.60 -7.80 3.94
CA LYS A 16 0.68 -8.97 3.04
C LYS A 16 -0.59 -9.82 3.07
N MET A 17 -1.32 -9.82 4.19
CA MET A 17 -2.47 -10.69 4.40
C MET A 17 -3.76 -10.09 3.84
N THR A 18 -3.97 -8.79 4.06
CA THR A 18 -5.22 -8.10 3.73
C THR A 18 -5.10 -7.18 2.52
N GLY A 19 -3.87 -6.81 2.13
CA GLY A 19 -3.64 -5.78 1.12
C GLY A 19 -3.86 -4.36 1.62
N ALA A 20 -4.08 -4.14 2.93
CA ALA A 20 -4.23 -2.81 3.50
C ALA A 20 -3.03 -1.93 3.14
N ILE A 21 -3.29 -0.74 2.60
CA ILE A 21 -2.22 0.20 2.21
C ILE A 21 -1.75 0.93 3.47
N LEU A 22 -0.51 0.69 3.89
CA LEU A 22 0.09 1.32 5.06
C LEU A 22 0.80 2.63 4.70
N ASP A 23 1.44 2.66 3.53
CA ASP A 23 2.02 3.87 2.96
C ASP A 23 1.87 3.90 1.43
N GLY A 24 1.59 5.09 0.89
CA GLY A 24 1.54 5.33 -0.55
C GLY A 24 0.14 5.38 -1.17
N HIS A 25 -0.90 5.76 -0.44
CA HIS A 25 -2.25 6.00 -0.96
C HIS A 25 -2.31 6.89 -2.22
N HIS A 26 -1.52 7.98 -2.27
CA HIS A 26 -1.45 8.82 -3.49
C HIS A 26 -0.85 8.06 -4.67
N ARG A 27 0.17 7.23 -4.42
CA ARG A 27 0.80 6.39 -5.45
C ARG A 27 -0.17 5.33 -5.95
N TYR A 28 -1.02 4.79 -5.08
CA TYR A 28 -2.13 3.91 -5.47
C TYR A 28 -3.15 4.62 -6.35
N SER A 29 -3.62 5.80 -5.95
CA SER A 29 -4.58 6.61 -6.74
C SER A 29 -4.06 6.88 -8.16
N ILE A 30 -2.78 7.25 -8.28
CA ILE A 30 -2.13 7.49 -9.58
C ILE A 30 -2.10 6.21 -10.45
N ALA A 31 -1.97 5.02 -9.87
CA ALA A 31 -2.03 3.78 -10.64
C ALA A 31 -3.42 3.57 -11.25
N GLY A 32 -4.46 3.90 -10.49
CA GLY A 32 -5.85 3.90 -10.96
C GLY A 32 -6.08 4.89 -12.11
N GLU A 33 -5.63 6.14 -11.96
CA GLU A 33 -5.70 7.14 -13.04
C GLU A 33 -4.95 6.72 -14.31
N LEU A 34 -3.82 6.01 -14.14
CA LEU A 34 -3.01 5.45 -15.22
C LEU A 34 -3.54 4.12 -15.76
N LYS A 35 -4.61 3.57 -15.18
CA LYS A 35 -5.20 2.26 -15.53
C LYS A 35 -4.18 1.12 -15.52
N LEU A 36 -3.25 1.15 -14.56
CA LEU A 36 -2.26 0.09 -14.41
C LEU A 36 -2.93 -1.18 -13.86
N ALA A 37 -2.48 -2.34 -14.32
CA ALA A 37 -2.96 -3.62 -13.84
C ALA A 37 -2.29 -4.05 -12.52
N ARG A 38 -1.12 -3.48 -12.23
CA ARG A 38 -0.26 -3.83 -11.08
C ARG A 38 0.44 -2.60 -10.52
N ILE A 39 0.92 -2.70 -9.29
CA ILE A 39 1.73 -1.67 -8.63
C ILE A 39 2.84 -2.33 -7.80
N PRO A 40 4.07 -1.79 -7.75
CA PRO A 40 5.12 -2.39 -6.95
C PRO A 40 4.89 -2.09 -5.46
N VAL A 41 4.95 -3.14 -4.65
CA VAL A 41 4.73 -3.07 -3.20
C VAL A 41 5.82 -3.80 -2.44
N ILE A 42 6.05 -3.38 -1.21
CA ILE A 42 6.68 -4.17 -0.16
C ILE A 42 5.55 -4.67 0.73
N ALA A 43 5.36 -5.98 0.72
CA ALA A 43 4.36 -6.66 1.53
C ALA A 43 4.99 -7.02 2.88
N VAL A 44 4.41 -6.52 3.97
CA VAL A 44 4.89 -6.72 5.35
C VAL A 44 3.89 -7.52 6.17
N ASP A 45 4.34 -8.15 7.24
CA ASP A 45 3.46 -8.81 8.21
C ASP A 45 2.98 -7.79 9.24
N TYR A 46 2.00 -6.96 8.87
CA TYR A 46 1.71 -5.72 9.61
C TYR A 46 1.38 -5.96 11.09
N LEU A 47 0.52 -6.94 11.37
CA LEU A 47 0.07 -7.24 12.73
C LEU A 47 1.17 -7.87 13.57
N ASN A 48 2.01 -8.73 12.98
CA ASN A 48 3.02 -9.50 13.72
C ASN A 48 4.42 -8.85 13.72
N ASP A 49 4.61 -7.75 12.99
CA ASP A 49 5.87 -7.00 12.97
C ASP A 49 5.84 -5.87 14.00
N ASP A 50 6.43 -6.12 15.17
CA ASP A 50 6.54 -5.16 16.27
C ASP A 50 7.39 -3.93 15.93
N THR A 51 8.19 -3.95 14.85
CA THR A 51 8.97 -2.79 14.41
C THR A 51 8.12 -1.76 13.67
N ILE A 52 6.90 -2.14 13.27
CA ILE A 52 5.94 -1.26 12.63
C ILE A 52 5.04 -0.67 13.72
N GLU A 53 5.08 0.65 13.84
CA GLU A 53 4.21 1.39 14.74
C GLU A 53 3.16 2.17 13.96
N VAL A 54 1.99 2.35 14.55
CA VAL A 54 0.93 3.23 14.04
C VAL A 54 0.59 4.27 15.09
N ASP A 55 0.45 5.49 14.62
CA ASP A 55 0.04 6.66 15.41
C ASP A 55 -0.97 7.46 14.57
N VAL A 56 -1.52 8.52 15.16
CA VAL A 56 -2.40 9.45 14.46
C VAL A 56 -1.62 10.68 14.01
N TRP A 57 -2.01 11.32 12.90
CA TRP A 57 -1.46 12.64 12.61
C TRP A 57 -2.00 13.68 13.60
N PRO A 58 -1.25 14.77 13.90
CA PRO A 58 -1.71 15.79 14.85
C PRO A 58 -3.03 16.48 14.49
N ALA A 59 -3.46 16.41 13.23
CA ALA A 59 -4.72 16.99 12.74
C ALA A 59 -5.84 15.95 12.58
N ALA A 60 -5.63 14.70 13.02
CA ALA A 60 -6.64 13.66 12.99
C ALA A 60 -7.79 14.00 13.95
N LYS A 61 -8.99 13.48 13.65
CA LYS A 61 -10.19 13.65 14.49
C LYS A 61 -10.29 12.62 15.63
N ILE A 62 -9.30 11.75 15.74
CA ILE A 62 -9.22 10.67 16.72
C ILE A 62 -7.87 10.78 17.43
N ASP A 63 -7.84 10.39 18.70
CA ASP A 63 -6.66 10.55 19.56
C ASP A 63 -5.71 9.36 19.51
N SER A 64 -6.20 8.20 19.07
CA SER A 64 -5.40 6.97 18.95
C SER A 64 -5.96 6.09 17.85
N LEU A 65 -5.13 5.15 17.38
CA LEU A 65 -5.48 4.19 16.34
C LEU A 65 -4.64 2.93 16.53
N THR A 66 -5.25 1.75 16.50
CA THR A 66 -4.53 0.47 16.55
C THR A 66 -4.32 -0.14 15.16
N LYS A 67 -3.42 -1.12 15.07
CA LYS A 67 -3.20 -1.86 13.82
C LYS A 67 -4.45 -2.64 13.41
N GLU A 68 -5.15 -3.22 14.37
CA GLU A 68 -6.39 -3.96 14.16
C GLU A 68 -7.49 -3.06 13.61
N GLU A 69 -7.60 -1.82 14.09
CA GLU A 69 -8.54 -0.83 13.57
C GLU A 69 -8.21 -0.41 12.13
N VAL A 70 -6.93 -0.26 11.80
CA VAL A 70 -6.48 -0.01 10.41
C VAL A 70 -6.90 -1.16 9.50
N ILE A 71 -6.67 -2.40 9.93
CA ILE A 71 -7.06 -3.59 9.16
C ILE A 71 -8.58 -3.66 9.03
N ALA A 72 -9.33 -3.52 10.11
CA ALA A 72 -10.79 -3.57 10.10
C ALA A 72 -11.38 -2.51 9.16
N MET A 73 -10.87 -1.27 9.21
CA MET A 73 -11.29 -0.20 8.29
C MET A 73 -10.97 -0.54 6.83
N SER A 74 -9.78 -1.09 6.56
CA SER A 74 -9.40 -1.47 5.18
C SER A 74 -10.32 -2.52 4.56
N LEU A 75 -10.96 -3.34 5.40
CA LEU A 75 -11.87 -4.42 5.00
C LEU A 75 -13.35 -4.03 5.03
N SER A 76 -13.72 -2.90 5.63
CA SER A 76 -15.14 -2.54 5.86
C SER A 76 -15.84 -1.91 4.65
N GLY A 77 -15.08 -1.48 3.63
CA GLY A 77 -15.60 -0.68 2.51
C GLY A 77 -15.67 0.82 2.79
N ASP A 78 -15.39 1.24 4.04
CA ASP A 78 -15.24 2.64 4.43
C ASP A 78 -13.77 3.07 4.37
N VAL A 79 -13.53 4.38 4.53
CA VAL A 79 -12.18 4.94 4.64
C VAL A 79 -12.11 5.98 5.74
N PHE A 80 -10.98 6.01 6.44
CA PHE A 80 -10.66 7.13 7.31
C PHE A 80 -10.50 8.44 6.50
N PRO A 81 -10.73 9.60 7.13
CA PRO A 81 -10.34 10.88 6.55
C PRO A 81 -8.85 10.90 6.15
N PRO A 82 -8.47 11.71 5.14
CA PRO A 82 -7.08 11.87 4.77
C PRO A 82 -6.22 12.26 5.98
N LYS A 83 -5.04 11.63 6.08
CA LYS A 83 -4.10 11.86 7.18
C LYS A 83 -4.65 11.47 8.56
N THR A 84 -5.40 10.38 8.68
CA THR A 84 -5.70 9.79 9.99
C THR A 84 -4.52 8.97 10.51
N SER A 85 -4.09 7.93 9.80
CA SER A 85 -3.00 7.03 10.23
C SER A 85 -1.61 7.56 9.84
N ARG A 86 -0.65 7.40 10.73
CA ARG A 86 0.77 7.68 10.53
C ARG A 86 1.59 6.46 10.93
N HIS A 87 2.04 5.70 9.93
CA HIS A 87 2.91 4.55 10.16
C HIS A 87 4.37 4.96 10.29
N ARG A 88 5.09 4.37 11.25
CA ARG A 88 6.55 4.39 11.34
C ARG A 88 7.04 3.00 10.97
N ILE A 89 7.71 2.89 9.83
CA ILE A 89 8.23 1.66 9.25
C ILE A 89 9.68 1.95 8.88
N ALA A 90 10.58 0.97 8.99
CA ALA A 90 12.01 1.15 8.71
C ALA A 90 12.28 1.99 7.45
N ASP A 91 13.07 3.06 7.60
CA ASP A 91 13.19 4.15 6.61
C ASP A 91 13.86 3.75 5.28
N HIS A 92 14.50 2.58 5.22
CA HIS A 92 15.31 2.15 4.09
C HIS A 92 14.52 1.29 3.09
N LEU A 93 13.53 1.91 2.44
CA LEU A 93 12.93 1.30 1.26
C LEU A 93 13.94 1.29 0.11
N PRO A 94 14.18 0.15 -0.56
CA PRO A 94 15.09 0.09 -1.69
C PRO A 94 14.61 1.02 -2.80
N PRO A 95 15.52 1.77 -3.45
CA PRO A 95 15.17 2.46 -4.68
C PRO A 95 14.80 1.42 -5.74
N ILE A 96 13.68 1.65 -6.43
CA ILE A 96 13.23 0.81 -7.53
C ILE A 96 13.09 1.66 -8.80
N HIS A 97 13.02 1.00 -9.95
CA HIS A 97 12.42 1.59 -11.13
C HIS A 97 11.64 0.48 -11.84
N VAL A 98 10.31 0.55 -11.74
CA VAL A 98 9.42 -0.41 -12.43
C VAL A 98 8.66 0.35 -13.52
N PRO A 99 8.94 0.07 -14.81
CA PRO A 99 8.32 0.78 -15.92
C PRO A 99 6.80 0.66 -15.95
N LEU A 100 6.12 1.71 -16.40
CA LEU A 100 4.66 1.72 -16.54
C LEU A 100 4.16 0.61 -17.48
N GLU A 101 4.92 0.32 -18.53
CA GLU A 101 4.60 -0.75 -19.49
C GLU A 101 4.55 -2.13 -18.82
N VAL A 102 5.43 -2.38 -17.85
CA VAL A 102 5.44 -3.62 -17.07
C VAL A 102 4.21 -3.68 -16.17
N LEU A 103 3.89 -2.57 -15.51
CA LEU A 103 2.76 -2.45 -14.58
C LEU A 103 1.39 -2.46 -15.28
N ALA A 104 1.32 -2.05 -16.54
CA ALA A 104 0.10 -2.09 -17.34
C ALA A 104 -0.28 -3.52 -17.78
N ARG A 105 0.69 -4.43 -17.85
CA ARG A 105 0.43 -5.84 -18.17
C ARG A 105 -0.16 -6.54 -16.94
N LYS A 106 -1.20 -7.36 -17.16
CA LYS A 106 -1.71 -8.29 -16.13
C LYS A 106 -0.59 -9.25 -15.72
N ALA A 107 -0.60 -9.71 -14.47
CA ALA A 107 0.29 -10.79 -14.06
C ALA A 107 0.07 -12.00 -14.98
N PRO A 108 1.12 -12.75 -15.36
CA PRO A 108 0.91 -14.06 -15.95
C PRO A 108 0.03 -14.86 -15.00
N ILE A 109 -1.03 -15.45 -15.55
CA ILE A 109 -1.89 -16.38 -14.82
C ILE A 109 -0.96 -17.51 -14.37
N SER A 110 -0.73 -17.65 -13.06
CA SER A 110 0.01 -18.81 -12.57
C SER A 110 -0.89 -20.03 -12.83
N PRO A 111 -0.39 -21.12 -13.43
CA PRO A 111 -1.20 -22.28 -13.79
C PRO A 111 -1.67 -23.12 -12.57
N HIS A 112 -1.64 -22.56 -11.36
CA HIS A 112 -2.08 -23.21 -10.14
C HIS A 112 -3.13 -22.33 -9.46
N GLY A 113 -4.40 -22.64 -9.72
CA GLY A 113 -5.53 -21.90 -9.17
C GLY A 113 -6.91 -22.36 -9.64
N GLU A 114 -7.04 -23.60 -10.11
CA GLU A 114 -8.29 -24.35 -10.04
C GLU A 114 -8.00 -25.60 -9.20
N ALA A 115 -8.54 -25.65 -7.99
CA ALA A 115 -8.89 -26.87 -7.26
C ALA A 115 -9.67 -26.47 -5.99
N GLU A 116 -10.98 -26.71 -6.07
CA GLU A 116 -12.02 -26.81 -5.02
C GLU A 116 -12.30 -25.63 -4.08
#